data_AF-A0ABD1THB7-F1
#
_entry.id   AF-A0ABD1THB7-F1
#
_cell.length_a   1.000
_cell.length_b   1.000
_cell.length_c   1.000
_cell.angle_alpha   90.00
_cell.angle_beta   90.00
_cell.angle_gamma   90.00
#
_symmetry.space_group_name_H-M   'P 1'
#
loop_
_entity.id
_entity.type
_entity.pdbx_description
1 polymer ?
#
loop_
_entity_poly.entity_id
_entity_poly.type
_entity_poly.pdbx_seq_one_letter_code
_entity_poly.pdbx_strand_id
1 'polypeptide(L)'
;MATDPITEVVATENQTVATVPSPSVNQTVAQVPSFAATQTVAPTGHVTVPVNHGEKPEKFNGLNFKRWQQKILFYLTTLNLVRFLTEDAPKLKQGEGDIQAVSTVEAWKHSDFLCRNYVMNSLADSLYNVYSTMKTAKELLESLDRKYKTEDAGLRNLLLATSWIKKWWTQKL
;
A
#
# COMPACT_ATOMS: atom_id res chain seq x y z
N MET A 1 48.39 -20.76 64.98
CA MET A 1 48.34 -19.29 64.80
C MET A 1 46.91 -18.87 65.07
N ALA A 2 46.71 -17.85 65.90
CA ALA A 2 45.41 -17.23 66.15
C ALA A 2 45.38 -15.84 65.48
N THR A 3 44.17 -15.34 65.19
CA THR A 3 43.63 -13.99 65.47
C THR A 3 42.60 -13.56 64.41
N ASP A 4 41.32 -13.63 64.78
CA ASP A 4 40.24 -12.65 64.45
C ASP A 4 40.63 -11.23 64.98
N PRO A 5 39.91 -10.09 64.77
CA PRO A 5 38.47 -9.85 64.50
C PRO A 5 38.24 -8.94 63.26
N ILE A 6 37.12 -8.23 62.98
CA ILE A 6 35.89 -7.75 63.67
C ILE A 6 34.73 -7.87 62.63
N THR A 7 33.49 -8.29 62.90
CA THR A 7 32.33 -7.58 63.55
C THR A 7 32.14 -6.14 63.00
N GLU A 8 30.94 -5.57 62.75
CA GLU A 8 29.66 -5.61 63.46
C GLU A 8 28.47 -5.13 62.57
N VAL A 9 27.25 -5.61 62.89
CA VAL A 9 25.89 -4.97 62.87
C VAL A 9 25.37 -4.20 61.61
N VAL A 10 24.05 -4.10 61.33
CA VAL A 10 22.83 -4.50 62.07
C VAL A 10 21.65 -4.87 61.13
N ALA A 11 20.69 -5.59 61.71
CA ALA A 11 19.34 -5.98 61.27
C ALA A 11 18.66 -5.34 60.02
N THR A 12 17.82 -6.14 59.36
CA THR A 12 16.40 -5.75 59.17
C THR A 12 15.48 -6.97 59.22
N GLU A 13 14.22 -6.75 59.59
CA GLU A 13 13.25 -7.76 59.99
C GLU A 13 12.73 -8.66 58.86
N ASN A 14 12.28 -9.84 59.27
CA ASN A 14 11.52 -10.78 58.46
C ASN A 14 10.05 -10.74 58.94
N GLN A 15 9.09 -10.22 58.15
CA GLN A 15 7.70 -10.70 58.20
C GLN A 15 6.72 -10.17 57.12
N THR A 16 5.95 -11.14 56.61
CA THR A 16 4.55 -11.10 56.13
C THR A 16 4.09 -10.16 54.99
N VAL A 17 3.50 -10.84 54.00
CA VAL A 17 2.63 -10.33 52.93
C VAL A 17 1.44 -9.53 53.49
N ALA A 18 1.19 -8.36 52.89
CA ALA A 18 -0.11 -7.71 52.91
C ALA A 18 -0.49 -7.24 51.48
N THR A 19 -1.61 -7.73 50.95
CA THR A 19 -2.15 -7.30 49.66
C THR A 19 -2.74 -5.89 49.79
N VAL A 20 -2.26 -4.95 48.97
CA VAL A 20 -2.79 -3.56 48.92
C VAL A 20 -3.57 -3.35 47.61
N PRO A 21 -4.85 -2.94 47.65
CA PRO A 21 -5.63 -2.71 46.44
C PRO A 21 -5.28 -1.37 45.76
N SER A 22 -5.45 -1.32 44.44
CA SER A 22 -5.13 -0.15 43.61
C SER A 22 -6.08 1.04 43.83
N PRO A 23 -5.57 2.29 43.88
CA PRO A 23 -6.42 3.48 43.79
C PRO A 23 -6.76 3.79 42.32
N SER A 24 -8.04 3.72 41.96
CA SER A 24 -8.55 4.17 40.66
C SER A 24 -8.62 5.70 40.61
N VAL A 25 -8.01 6.32 39.60
CA VAL A 25 -8.04 7.78 39.41
C VAL A 25 -9.33 8.18 38.69
N ASN A 26 -10.33 8.62 39.45
CA ASN A 26 -11.50 9.29 38.87
C ASN A 26 -11.10 10.68 38.35
N GLN A 27 -11.22 10.90 37.03
CA GLN A 27 -11.12 12.23 36.43
C GLN A 27 -12.52 12.83 36.26
N THR A 28 -12.77 13.93 36.97
CA THR A 28 -14.01 14.70 36.85
C THR A 28 -14.04 15.45 35.52
N VAL A 29 -14.95 15.08 34.63
CA VAL A 29 -15.21 15.83 33.39
C VAL A 29 -16.06 17.05 33.72
N ALA A 30 -15.48 18.25 33.61
CA ALA A 30 -16.23 19.49 33.68
C ALA A 30 -16.98 19.74 32.35
N GLN A 31 -18.30 19.79 32.42
CA GLN A 31 -19.19 19.92 31.27
C GLN A 31 -19.53 21.40 31.02
N VAL A 32 -19.17 21.94 29.85
CA VAL A 32 -19.54 23.30 29.42
C VAL A 32 -20.79 23.29 28.52
N PRO A 33 -21.76 24.21 28.70
CA PRO A 33 -23.05 24.16 28.01
C PRO A 33 -22.98 24.65 26.55
N SER A 34 -23.87 24.08 25.74
CA SER A 34 -24.04 24.39 24.32
C SER A 34 -24.69 25.76 24.10
N PHE A 35 -24.15 26.55 23.17
CA PHE A 35 -24.79 27.74 22.62
C PHE A 35 -25.10 27.53 21.14
N ALA A 36 -26.39 27.58 20.78
CA ALA A 36 -26.82 27.49 19.39
C ALA A 36 -26.59 28.83 18.67
N ALA A 37 -25.84 28.80 17.56
CA ALA A 37 -25.63 29.96 16.70
C ALA A 37 -26.35 29.76 15.36
N THR A 38 -27.51 30.38 15.21
CA THR A 38 -28.23 30.47 13.93
C THR A 38 -27.40 31.29 12.93
N GLN A 39 -27.15 30.75 11.73
CA GLN A 39 -26.56 31.50 10.62
C GLN A 39 -27.42 31.37 9.37
N THR A 40 -27.82 32.52 8.81
CA THR A 40 -28.60 32.64 7.57
C THR A 40 -27.82 33.53 6.60
N VAL A 41 -27.16 32.94 5.59
CA VAL A 41 -26.70 33.66 4.38
C VAL A 41 -26.80 32.72 3.16
N ALA A 42 -26.93 33.31 1.97
CA ALA A 42 -27.40 32.74 0.69
C ALA A 42 -26.49 31.67 0.02
N PRO A 43 -27.00 30.93 -1.00
CA PRO A 43 -26.31 29.76 -1.54
C PRO A 43 -25.38 30.07 -2.72
N THR A 44 -24.08 29.86 -2.55
CA THR A 44 -23.16 29.53 -3.65
C THR A 44 -22.93 28.01 -3.64
N GLY A 45 -23.76 27.30 -4.40
CA GLY A 45 -23.74 25.85 -4.52
C GLY A 45 -22.52 25.30 -5.27
N HIS A 46 -21.32 25.45 -4.71
CA HIS A 46 -20.24 24.52 -4.99
C HIS A 46 -20.61 23.18 -4.39
N VAL A 47 -21.31 22.37 -5.18
CA VAL A 47 -21.53 20.96 -4.90
C VAL A 47 -20.15 20.30 -4.84
N THR A 48 -19.59 20.21 -3.63
CA THR A 48 -18.47 19.34 -3.35
C THR A 48 -19.03 17.94 -3.37
N VAL A 49 -19.21 17.39 -4.57
CA VAL A 49 -19.42 15.96 -4.75
C VAL A 49 -18.23 15.30 -4.05
N PRO A 50 -18.43 14.45 -3.03
CA PRO A 50 -17.34 13.63 -2.53
C PRO A 50 -16.97 12.69 -3.67
N VAL A 51 -15.98 13.09 -4.47
CA VAL A 51 -15.52 12.26 -5.59
C VAL A 51 -14.85 11.05 -4.95
N ASN A 52 -15.57 9.94 -4.97
CA ASN A 52 -15.19 8.71 -4.30
C ASN A 52 -14.10 8.02 -5.13
N HIS A 53 -12.90 8.60 -5.13
CA HIS A 53 -11.70 8.09 -5.81
C HIS A 53 -11.18 6.78 -5.20
N GLY A 54 -11.91 6.19 -4.25
CA GLY A 54 -11.55 4.99 -3.49
C GLY A 54 -11.83 3.66 -4.19
N GLU A 55 -12.33 3.64 -5.44
CA GLU A 55 -12.48 2.41 -6.21
C GLU A 55 -11.12 1.81 -6.58
N LYS A 56 -10.62 0.95 -5.69
CA LYS A 56 -9.46 0.07 -5.93
C LYS A 56 -9.67 -0.69 -7.24
N PRO A 57 -8.69 -0.73 -8.16
CA PRO A 57 -8.80 -1.48 -9.41
C PRO A 57 -9.20 -2.95 -9.19
N GLU A 58 -10.12 -3.44 -10.03
CA GLU A 58 -10.51 -4.85 -10.10
C GLU A 58 -9.28 -5.76 -10.24
N LYS A 59 -9.35 -6.94 -9.63
CA LYS A 59 -8.29 -7.95 -9.69
C LYS A 59 -8.08 -8.45 -11.12
N PHE A 60 -6.86 -8.33 -11.63
CA PHE A 60 -6.44 -8.90 -12.90
C PHE A 60 -6.32 -10.42 -12.82
N ASN A 61 -7.03 -11.10 -13.71
CA ASN A 61 -7.07 -12.56 -13.83
C ASN A 61 -6.43 -13.08 -15.13
N GLY A 62 -5.70 -12.23 -15.87
CA GLY A 62 -5.12 -12.55 -17.18
C GLY A 62 -5.89 -11.97 -18.37
N LEU A 63 -7.16 -11.59 -18.20
CA LEU A 63 -8.02 -11.13 -19.30
C LEU A 63 -8.11 -9.59 -19.40
N ASN A 64 -8.37 -9.10 -20.62
CA ASN A 64 -8.56 -7.66 -20.91
C ASN A 64 -7.41 -6.76 -20.44
N PHE A 65 -6.16 -7.24 -20.57
CA PHE A 65 -4.96 -6.61 -20.01
C PHE A 65 -4.88 -5.09 -20.23
N LYS A 66 -5.13 -4.60 -21.46
CA LYS A 66 -5.12 -3.15 -21.76
C LYS A 66 -6.07 -2.33 -20.88
N ARG A 67 -7.27 -2.84 -20.60
CA ARG A 67 -8.26 -2.16 -19.74
C ARG A 67 -7.80 -2.16 -18.28
N TRP A 68 -7.30 -3.28 -17.78
CA TRP A 68 -6.74 -3.34 -16.42
C TRP A 68 -5.51 -2.42 -16.28
N GLN A 69 -4.60 -2.45 -17.26
CA GLN A 69 -3.39 -1.63 -17.30
C GLN A 69 -3.73 -0.13 -17.26
N GLN A 70 -4.76 0.30 -18.00
CA GLN A 70 -5.28 1.67 -17.92
C GLN A 70 -5.86 2.00 -16.53
N LYS A 71 -6.64 1.09 -15.91
CA LYS A 71 -7.17 1.28 -14.56
C LYS A 71 -6.06 1.43 -13.50
N ILE A 72 -5.03 0.56 -13.54
CA ILE A 72 -3.93 0.61 -12.56
C ILE A 72 -2.99 1.81 -12.80
N LEU A 73 -2.75 2.21 -14.05
CA LEU A 73 -2.00 3.44 -14.38
C LEU A 73 -2.73 4.69 -13.86
N PHE A 74 -4.04 4.79 -14.06
CA PHE A 74 -4.84 5.90 -13.52
C PHE A 74 -4.78 5.95 -11.98
N TYR A 75 -4.97 4.81 -11.32
CA TYR A 75 -4.90 4.69 -9.86
C TYR A 75 -3.50 5.03 -9.30
N LEU A 76 -2.42 4.63 -9.96
CA LEU A 76 -1.06 5.00 -9.55
C LEU A 76 -0.73 6.46 -9.86
N THR A 77 -1.42 7.08 -10.83
CA THR A 77 -1.28 8.52 -11.11
C THR A 77 -1.92 9.36 -10.01
N THR A 78 -3.11 9.00 -9.51
CA THR A 78 -3.73 9.71 -8.37
C THR A 78 -2.92 9.58 -7.08
N LEU A 79 -2.12 8.51 -6.94
CA LEU A 79 -1.17 8.30 -5.84
C LEU A 79 0.23 8.92 -6.08
N ASN A 80 0.48 9.58 -7.22
CA ASN A 80 1.80 10.09 -7.64
C ASN A 80 2.91 9.02 -7.80
N LEU A 81 2.54 7.74 -7.92
CA LEU A 81 3.45 6.60 -8.01
C LEU A 81 3.74 6.11 -9.45
N VAL A 82 3.10 6.71 -10.46
CA VAL A 82 3.22 6.26 -11.86
C VAL A 82 4.67 6.25 -12.39
N ARG A 83 5.53 7.19 -11.92
CA ARG A 83 6.92 7.30 -12.37
C ARG A 83 7.78 6.06 -12.08
N PHE A 84 7.50 5.36 -10.98
CA PHE A 84 8.26 4.16 -10.56
C PHE A 84 8.00 2.94 -11.46
N LEU A 85 7.04 3.03 -12.39
CA LEU A 85 6.80 2.02 -13.42
C LEU A 85 7.70 2.17 -14.65
N THR A 86 8.38 3.31 -14.82
CA THR A 86 9.12 3.67 -16.05
C THR A 86 10.54 4.13 -15.79
N GLU A 87 10.75 4.92 -14.74
CA GLU A 87 12.05 5.50 -14.37
C GLU A 87 12.92 4.49 -13.62
N ASP A 88 14.24 4.65 -13.71
CA ASP A 88 15.22 3.86 -12.96
C ASP A 88 15.63 4.56 -11.66
N ALA A 89 16.08 3.79 -10.67
CA ALA A 89 16.48 4.33 -9.37
C ALA A 89 17.62 5.37 -9.49
N PRO A 90 17.60 6.44 -8.66
CA PRO A 90 18.67 7.42 -8.61
C PRO A 90 20.03 6.77 -8.39
N LYS A 91 21.00 7.13 -9.25
CA LYS A 91 22.38 6.63 -9.16
C LYS A 91 23.15 7.47 -8.17
N LEU A 92 23.65 6.86 -7.10
CA LEU A 92 24.60 7.50 -6.19
C LEU A 92 25.91 7.77 -6.95
N LYS A 93 26.44 8.98 -6.82
CA LYS A 93 27.79 9.30 -7.29
C LYS A 93 28.80 8.80 -6.25
N GLN A 94 29.78 8.04 -6.69
CA GLN A 94 30.82 7.50 -5.82
C GLN A 94 31.77 8.63 -5.37
N GLY A 95 31.71 8.98 -4.07
CA GLY A 95 32.56 10.02 -3.47
C GLY A 95 31.80 10.97 -2.55
N GLU A 96 30.49 11.15 -2.75
CA GLU A 96 29.65 11.93 -1.86
C GLU A 96 29.08 11.03 -0.75
N GLY A 97 29.65 11.14 0.46
CA GLY A 97 29.02 10.70 1.71
C GLY A 97 27.83 11.59 2.10
N ASP A 98 27.06 12.01 1.11
CA ASP A 98 25.97 12.96 1.27
C ASP A 98 24.73 12.26 1.80
N ILE A 99 24.33 12.68 3.01
CA ILE A 99 23.15 12.20 3.71
C ILE A 99 21.88 12.45 2.86
N GLN A 100 21.85 13.52 2.05
CA GLN A 100 20.76 13.80 1.13
C GLN A 100 20.68 12.76 0.00
N ALA A 101 21.82 12.38 -0.60
CA ALA A 101 21.85 11.34 -1.63
C ALA A 101 21.36 9.97 -1.12
N VAL A 102 21.78 9.57 0.09
CA VAL A 102 21.29 8.34 0.75
C VAL A 102 19.77 8.44 1.03
N SER A 103 19.32 9.54 1.63
CA SER A 103 17.90 9.80 1.90
C SER A 103 17.03 9.74 0.63
N THR A 104 17.52 10.30 -0.47
CA THR A 104 16.86 10.27 -1.78
C THR A 104 16.68 8.85 -2.30
N VAL A 105 17.69 7.99 -2.13
CA VAL A 105 17.62 6.58 -2.54
C VAL A 105 16.69 5.75 -1.65
N GLU A 106 16.67 5.98 -0.34
CA GLU A 106 15.73 5.29 0.55
C GLU A 106 14.28 5.72 0.31
N ALA A 107 14.04 7.02 0.09
CA ALA A 107 12.72 7.53 -0.31
C ALA A 107 12.25 6.94 -1.65
N TRP A 108 13.17 6.76 -2.61
CA TRP A 108 12.89 6.06 -3.85
C TRP A 108 12.49 4.60 -3.60
N LYS A 109 13.30 3.83 -2.86
CA LYS A 109 13.04 2.41 -2.55
C LYS A 109 11.70 2.22 -1.86
N HIS A 110 11.35 3.09 -0.92
CA HIS A 110 10.06 3.05 -0.24
C HIS A 110 8.89 3.29 -1.22
N SER A 111 9.03 4.25 -2.12
CA SER A 111 8.00 4.59 -3.10
C SER A 111 7.84 3.53 -4.21
N ASP A 112 8.95 2.94 -4.69
CA ASP A 112 8.94 1.77 -5.57
C ASP A 112 8.29 0.56 -4.89
N PHE A 113 8.62 0.28 -3.62
CA PHE A 113 7.98 -0.77 -2.84
C PHE A 113 6.46 -0.56 -2.74
N LEU A 114 6.00 0.66 -2.45
CA LEU A 114 4.57 0.97 -2.44
C LEU A 114 3.93 0.76 -3.82
N CYS A 115 4.53 1.29 -4.88
CA CYS A 115 4.05 1.15 -6.25
C CYS A 115 3.92 -0.33 -6.66
N ARG A 116 4.96 -1.13 -6.42
CA ARG A 116 4.98 -2.58 -6.63
C ARG A 116 3.87 -3.27 -5.84
N ASN A 117 3.69 -2.90 -4.57
CA ASN A 117 2.62 -3.46 -3.73
C ASN A 117 1.22 -3.15 -4.26
N TYR A 118 0.96 -1.95 -4.79
CA TYR A 118 -0.34 -1.62 -5.39
C TYR A 118 -0.62 -2.44 -6.66
N VAL A 119 0.37 -2.58 -7.56
CA VAL A 119 0.25 -3.44 -8.74
C VAL A 119 -0.02 -4.89 -8.31
N MET A 120 0.81 -5.45 -7.43
CA MET A 120 0.63 -6.80 -6.87
C MET A 120 -0.75 -6.99 -6.20
N ASN A 121 -1.22 -6.00 -5.44
CA ASN A 121 -2.54 -6.03 -4.81
C ASN A 121 -3.71 -6.00 -5.80
N SER A 122 -3.47 -5.56 -7.03
CA SER A 122 -4.43 -5.62 -8.14
C SER A 122 -4.31 -6.89 -9.00
N LEU A 123 -3.41 -7.83 -8.68
CA LEU A 123 -3.35 -9.16 -9.31
C LEU A 123 -4.21 -10.18 -8.56
N ALA A 124 -4.81 -11.13 -9.27
CA ALA A 124 -5.37 -12.34 -8.66
C ALA A 124 -4.26 -13.22 -8.06
N ASP A 125 -4.59 -14.02 -7.04
CA ASP A 125 -3.59 -14.73 -6.22
C ASP A 125 -2.78 -15.77 -7.02
N SER A 126 -3.39 -16.34 -8.07
CA SER A 126 -2.72 -17.23 -9.05
C SER A 126 -1.61 -16.53 -9.85
N LEU A 127 -1.69 -15.22 -10.02
CA LEU A 127 -0.65 -14.40 -10.65
C LEU A 127 0.31 -13.81 -9.61
N TYR A 128 -0.18 -13.46 -8.42
CA TYR A 128 0.62 -12.90 -7.33
C TYR A 128 1.88 -13.74 -7.07
N ASN A 129 1.75 -15.05 -6.89
CA ASN A 129 2.89 -15.92 -6.57
C ASN A 129 3.93 -15.97 -7.71
N VAL A 130 3.51 -15.88 -8.97
CA VAL A 130 4.39 -15.88 -10.15
C VAL A 130 5.19 -14.58 -10.27
N TYR A 131 4.58 -13.46 -9.88
CA TYR A 131 5.17 -12.12 -10.05
C TYR A 131 5.83 -11.55 -8.78
N SER A 132 5.68 -12.22 -7.64
CA SER A 132 6.25 -11.82 -6.33
C SER A 132 7.78 -11.73 -6.30
N THR A 133 8.47 -12.41 -7.21
CA THR A 133 9.93 -12.40 -7.33
C THR A 133 10.51 -11.13 -7.99
N MET A 134 9.65 -10.31 -8.62
CA MET A 134 10.07 -9.05 -9.25
C MET A 134 10.46 -8.04 -8.17
N LYS A 135 11.62 -7.39 -8.31
CA LYS A 135 12.19 -6.55 -7.24
C LYS A 135 11.64 -5.12 -7.32
N THR A 136 11.44 -4.60 -8.52
CA THR A 136 10.92 -3.24 -8.76
C THR A 136 9.51 -3.24 -9.33
N ALA A 137 8.83 -2.09 -9.23
CA ALA A 137 7.52 -1.89 -9.87
C ALA A 137 7.63 -1.90 -11.41
N LYS A 138 8.75 -1.40 -11.95
CA LYS A 138 9.10 -1.42 -13.37
C LYS A 138 9.27 -2.85 -13.93
N GLU A 139 10.13 -3.67 -13.32
CA GLU A 139 10.35 -5.09 -13.72
C GLU A 139 9.03 -5.89 -13.74
N LEU A 140 8.16 -5.62 -12.76
CA LEU A 140 6.84 -6.20 -12.63
C LEU A 140 5.93 -5.81 -13.81
N LEU A 141 5.81 -4.52 -14.10
CA LEU A 141 4.95 -4.05 -15.21
C LEU A 141 5.48 -4.53 -16.57
N GLU A 142 6.78 -4.41 -16.82
CA GLU A 142 7.41 -4.88 -18.07
C GLU A 142 7.20 -6.39 -18.28
N SER A 143 7.20 -7.19 -17.21
CA SER A 143 6.95 -8.63 -17.27
C SER A 143 5.48 -9.01 -17.45
N LEU A 144 4.56 -8.15 -17.03
CA LEU A 144 3.13 -8.26 -17.33
C LEU A 144 2.85 -7.84 -18.79
N ASP A 145 3.40 -6.71 -19.25
CA ASP A 145 3.33 -6.25 -20.64
C ASP A 145 3.84 -7.32 -21.61
N ARG A 146 5.06 -7.84 -21.38
CA ARG A 146 5.70 -8.84 -22.25
C ARG A 146 4.84 -10.09 -22.46
N LYS A 147 4.10 -10.51 -21.44
CA LYS A 147 3.22 -11.69 -21.50
C LYS A 147 1.88 -11.35 -22.15
N TYR A 148 1.15 -10.39 -21.59
CA TYR A 148 -0.27 -10.20 -21.89
C TYR A 148 -0.57 -9.26 -23.07
N LYS A 149 0.38 -8.41 -23.49
CA LYS A 149 0.22 -7.52 -24.64
C LYS A 149 0.10 -8.27 -25.97
N THR A 150 0.77 -9.42 -26.08
CA THR A 150 0.70 -10.35 -27.21
C THR A 150 -0.55 -11.24 -27.13
N GLU A 151 -0.87 -11.71 -25.92
CA GLU A 151 -1.99 -12.63 -25.66
C GLU A 151 -3.36 -11.97 -25.90
N ASP A 152 -3.56 -10.71 -25.50
CA ASP A 152 -4.79 -9.93 -25.78
C ASP A 152 -5.02 -9.73 -27.29
N ALA A 153 -3.96 -9.60 -28.10
CA ALA A 153 -4.07 -9.53 -29.56
C ALA A 153 -4.44 -10.90 -30.16
N GLY A 154 -3.79 -11.98 -29.71
CA GLY A 154 -4.10 -13.35 -30.15
C GLY A 154 -5.53 -13.76 -29.82
N LEU A 155 -5.99 -13.53 -28.58
CA LEU A 155 -7.33 -13.89 -28.14
C LEU A 155 -8.42 -13.09 -28.88
N ARG A 156 -8.21 -11.79 -29.14
CA ARG A 156 -9.13 -11.01 -29.99
C ARG A 156 -9.23 -11.59 -31.39
N ASN A 157 -8.11 -11.95 -32.01
CA ASN A 157 -8.09 -12.54 -33.35
C ASN A 157 -8.80 -13.91 -33.38
N LEU A 158 -8.64 -14.74 -32.34
CA LEU A 158 -9.34 -16.02 -32.20
C LEU A 158 -10.85 -15.86 -31.97
N LEU A 159 -11.27 -14.90 -31.12
CA LEU A 159 -12.69 -14.59 -30.89
C LEU A 159 -13.35 -14.02 -32.14
N LEU A 160 -12.64 -13.18 -32.90
CA LEU A 160 -13.09 -12.74 -34.21
C LEU A 160 -13.17 -13.93 -35.19
N ALA A 161 -12.10 -14.72 -35.35
CA ALA A 161 -12.08 -15.86 -36.26
C ALA A 161 -13.22 -16.86 -35.98
N THR A 162 -13.45 -17.21 -34.71
CA THR A 162 -14.57 -18.09 -34.31
C THR A 162 -15.94 -17.43 -34.55
N SER A 163 -16.08 -16.12 -34.34
CA SER A 163 -17.31 -15.37 -34.70
C SER A 163 -17.56 -15.34 -36.21
N TRP A 164 -16.50 -15.18 -37.02
CA TRP A 164 -16.54 -15.24 -38.48
C TRP A 164 -16.91 -16.64 -38.98
N ILE A 165 -16.28 -17.69 -38.44
CA ILE A 165 -16.60 -19.10 -38.75
C ILE A 165 -18.06 -19.39 -38.41
N LYS A 166 -18.53 -19.02 -37.21
CA LYS A 166 -19.92 -19.21 -36.79
C LYS A 166 -20.89 -18.49 -37.72
N LYS A 167 -20.62 -17.22 -38.07
CA LYS A 167 -21.44 -16.43 -39.00
C LYS A 167 -21.45 -17.01 -40.41
N TRP A 168 -20.31 -17.52 -40.90
CA TRP A 168 -20.19 -18.21 -42.18
C TRP A 168 -21.02 -19.49 -42.21
N TRP A 169 -20.98 -20.27 -41.13
CA TRP A 169 -21.78 -21.50 -40.97
C TRP A 169 -23.29 -21.20 -40.95
N THR A 170 -23.70 -20.10 -40.30
CA THR A 170 -25.11 -19.65 -40.26
C THR A 170 -25.61 -19.04 -41.58
N GLN A 171 -24.74 -18.72 -42.55
CA GLN A 171 -25.15 -18.25 -43.89
C GLN A 171 -25.05 -19.34 -44.98
N LYS A 172 -24.63 -20.55 -44.63
CA LYS A 172 -24.46 -21.69 -45.55
C LYS A 172 -25.34 -22.90 -45.21
N LEU A 173 -26.29 -22.71 -44.30
CA LEU A 173 -27.33 -23.65 -43.90
C LEU A 173 -28.69 -22.95 -44.03
#